data_AF-A0A0N1F846-F1
#
_entry.id   AF-A0A0N1F846-F1
#
_cell.length_a   1.000
_cell.length_b   1.000
_cell.length_c   1.000
_cell.angle_alpha   90.00
_cell.angle_beta   90.00
_cell.angle_gamma   90.00
#
_symmetry.space_group_name_H-M   'P 1'
#
loop_
_entity.id
_entity.type
_entity.pdbx_description
1 polymer ?
#
loop_
_entity_poly.entity_id
_entity_poly.type
_entity_poly.pdbx_seq_one_letter_code
_entity_poly.pdbx_strand_id
1 'polypeptide(L)' 'MPPSWELAKMLTANGVAGIIVPSFAPGAMENDRKLVFWQWSDSLPSRVTVIDDEKRLPATATSWS' A
#
# COMPACT_ATOMS: atom_id res chain seq x y z
N MET A 1 15.97 7.69 -13.81
CA MET A 1 15.13 7.17 -12.70
C MET A 1 14.15 6.17 -13.32
N PRO A 2 13.74 5.07 -12.65
CA PRO A 2 12.77 4.16 -13.25
C PRO A 2 11.44 4.87 -13.56
N PRO A 3 10.76 4.59 -14.69
CA PRO A 3 9.49 5.22 -15.04
C PRO A 3 8.40 5.07 -13.95
N SER A 4 8.38 3.95 -13.24
CA SER A 4 7.47 3.72 -12.12
C SER A 4 7.68 4.69 -10.96
N TRP A 5 8.90 5.18 -10.75
CA TRP A 5 9.22 6.15 -9.70
C TRP A 5 8.83 7.57 -10.10
N GLU A 6 9.00 7.91 -11.38
CA GLU A 6 8.51 9.18 -11.94
C GLU A 6 6.99 9.29 -11.81
N LEU A 7 6.28 8.22 -12.17
CA LEU A 7 4.83 8.13 -12.00
C LEU A 7 4.42 8.29 -10.52
N ALA A 8 5.06 7.56 -9.60
CA ALA A 8 4.76 7.66 -8.17
C ALA A 8 4.96 9.08 -7.63
N LYS A 9 6.06 9.74 -8.00
CA LYS A 9 6.34 11.13 -7.61
C LYS A 9 5.28 12.09 -8.16
N MET A 10 4.92 11.93 -9.43
CA MET A 10 3.92 12.77 -10.08
C MET A 10 2.54 12.61 -9.43
N LEU A 11 2.09 11.39 -9.16
CA LEU A 11 0.81 11.13 -8.48
C LEU A 11 0.79 11.69 -7.06
N THR A 12 1.86 11.47 -6.29
CA THR A 12 1.99 12.01 -4.93
C THR A 12 1.96 13.54 -4.94
N ALA A 13 2.68 14.18 -5.87
CA ALA A 13 2.69 15.64 -6.01
C ALA A 13 1.34 16.23 -6.42
N ASN A 14 0.47 15.43 -7.06
CA ASN A 14 -0.90 15.81 -7.41
C ASN A 14 -1.91 15.47 -6.30
N GLY A 15 -1.47 15.08 -5.10
CA GLY A 15 -2.35 14.79 -3.97
C GLY A 15 -3.09 13.45 -4.06
N VAL A 16 -2.64 12.54 -4.92
CA VAL A 16 -3.21 11.19 -5.00
C VAL A 16 -2.76 10.39 -3.78
N ALA A 17 -3.71 9.85 -3.02
CA ALA A 17 -3.44 9.14 -1.77
C ALA A 17 -2.78 7.76 -1.96
N GLY A 18 -2.97 7.14 -3.12
CA GLY A 18 -2.44 5.81 -3.43
C GLY A 18 -2.80 5.35 -4.84
N ILE A 19 -2.32 4.16 -5.22
CA ILE A 19 -2.53 3.57 -6.55
C ILE A 19 -2.69 2.05 -6.46
N ILE A 20 -3.55 1.49 -7.33
CA ILE A 20 -3.62 0.07 -7.60
C ILE A 20 -2.72 -0.24 -8.80
N VAL A 21 -1.82 -1.21 -8.66
CA VAL A 21 -0.86 -1.61 -9.71
C VAL A 21 -0.89 -3.11 -9.94
N PRO A 22 -0.45 -3.62 -11.10
CA PRO A 22 -0.20 -5.05 -11.30
C PRO A 22 0.81 -5.58 -10.27
N SER A 23 0.62 -6.83 -9.83
CA SER A 23 1.61 -7.51 -9.01
C SER A 23 2.77 -8.01 -9.88
N PHE A 24 4.00 -7.76 -9.44
CA PHE A 24 5.24 -8.28 -10.04
C PHE A 24 5.96 -9.26 -9.11
N ALA A 25 5.25 -9.85 -8.13
CA ALA A 25 5.81 -10.90 -7.29
C ALA A 25 6.03 -12.19 -8.12
N PRO A 26 7.02 -13.04 -7.78
CA PRO A 26 7.17 -14.34 -8.43
C PRO A 26 5.87 -15.13 -8.38
N GLY A 27 5.40 -15.61 -9.54
CA GLY A 27 4.15 -16.37 -9.66
C GLY A 27 2.86 -15.56 -9.76
N ALA A 28 2.93 -14.22 -9.82
CA ALA A 28 1.75 -13.38 -10.00
C ALA A 28 1.08 -13.60 -11.37
N MET A 29 -0.24 -13.68 -11.36
CA MET A 29 -1.10 -13.78 -12.53
C MET A 29 -1.52 -12.39 -13.05
N GLU A 30 -2.05 -12.34 -14.27
CA GLU A 30 -2.49 -11.10 -14.93
C GLU A 30 -3.50 -10.29 -14.11
N ASN A 31 -4.31 -10.95 -13.28
CA ASN A 31 -5.33 -10.30 -12.45
C ASN A 31 -4.84 -9.94 -11.04
N ASP A 32 -3.62 -10.33 -10.67
CA ASP A 32 -3.09 -10.00 -9.35
C ASP A 32 -2.73 -8.53 -9.27
N ARG A 33 -3.13 -7.89 -8.17
CA ARG A 33 -2.93 -6.46 -7.95
C ARG A 33 -2.27 -6.21 -6.61
N LYS A 34 -1.56 -5.09 -6.52
CA LYS A 34 -1.09 -4.50 -5.27
C LYS A 34 -1.72 -3.14 -5.09
N LEU A 35 -1.88 -2.74 -3.84
CA LEU A 35 -2.31 -1.41 -3.45
C LEU A 35 -1.15 -0.73 -2.73
N VAL A 36 -0.80 0.47 -3.19
CA VAL A 36 0.24 1.31 -2.60
C VAL A 36 -0.43 2.55 -2.04
N PHE A 37 -0.18 2.87 -0.77
CA PHE A 37 -0.64 4.09 -0.13
C PHE A 37 0.54 5.04 0.12
N TRP A 38 0.43 6.30 -0.31
CA TRP A 38 1.39 7.37 -0.02
C TRP A 38 0.89 8.32 1.06
N GLN A 39 -0.39 8.67 1.04
CA GLN A 39 -1.03 9.50 2.04
C GLN A 39 -2.22 8.76 2.63
N TRP A 40 -2.07 8.33 3.87
CA TRP A 40 -3.10 7.64 4.62
C TRP A 40 -2.93 7.89 6.12
N SER A 41 -4.01 7.74 6.86
CA SER A 41 -4.03 7.85 8.33
C SER A 41 -5.15 6.98 8.90
N ASP A 42 -5.38 7.06 10.20
CA ASP A 42 -6.55 6.52 10.88
C ASP A 42 -7.79 7.45 10.78
N SER A 43 -7.68 8.54 10.02
CA SER A 43 -8.66 9.62 9.90
C SER A 43 -9.02 9.90 8.44
N LEU A 44 -10.19 10.52 8.23
CA LEU A 44 -10.64 10.93 6.89
C LEU A 44 -9.75 12.05 6.32
N PRO A 45 -9.65 12.19 4.98
CA PRO A 45 -10.37 11.43 3.95
C PRO A 45 -9.71 10.10 3.53
N SER A 46 -8.40 9.93 3.78
CA SER A 46 -7.64 8.73 3.36
C SER A 46 -7.44 7.76 4.53
N ARG A 47 -8.55 7.33 5.14
CA ARG A 47 -8.50 6.44 6.30
C ARG A 47 -8.18 5.01 5.87
N VAL A 48 -7.19 4.40 6.51
CA VAL A 48 -6.92 2.97 6.47
C VAL A 48 -7.15 2.40 7.87
N THR A 49 -7.88 1.29 7.96
CA THR A 49 -8.16 0.61 9.22
C THR A 49 -7.73 -0.84 9.09
N VAL A 50 -7.04 -1.33 10.10
CA VAL A 50 -6.62 -2.74 10.18
C VAL A 50 -7.80 -3.57 10.69
N ILE A 51 -8.07 -4.68 10.00
CA ILE A 51 -9.01 -5.70 10.45
C ILE A 51 -8.16 -6.93 10.81
N ASP A 52 -8.11 -7.24 12.11
CA ASP A 52 -7.35 -8.38 12.66
C ASP A 52 -8.14 -9.04 13.79
N ASP A 53 -9.35 -9.50 13.46
CA ASP A 53 -10.30 -10.06 14.43
C ASP A 53 -9.75 -11.30 15.15
N GLU A 54 -8.83 -12.02 14.50
CA GLU A 54 -8.19 -13.22 15.02
C GLU A 54 -6.87 -12.95 15.76
N LYS A 55 -6.43 -11.69 15.87
CA LYS A 55 -5.19 -11.29 16.54
C LYS A 55 -3.95 -12.01 15.98
N ARG A 56 -3.89 -12.16 14.66
CA ARG A 56 -2.76 -12.81 13.97
C ARG A 56 -1.63 -11.83 13.66
N LEU A 57 -1.89 -10.52 13.67
CA LEU A 57 -0.85 -9.53 13.45
C LEU A 57 0.01 -9.34 14.71
N PRO A 58 1.32 -9.10 14.53
CA PRO A 58 2.19 -8.76 15.65
C PRO A 58 1.76 -7.47 16.34
N ALA A 59 1.64 -7.52 17.67
CA ALA A 59 1.13 -6.39 18.46
C ALA A 59 2.08 -5.17 18.45
N THR A 60 3.38 -5.38 18.24
CA THR A 60 4.39 -4.32 18.22
C THR A 60 5.44 -4.58 17.13
N ALA A 61 6.22 -3.56 16.78
CA ALA A 61 7.33 -3.71 15.84
C ALA A 61 8.37 -4.76 16.28
N THR A 62 8.52 -5.00 17.59
CA THR A 62 9.39 -6.03 18.15
C THR A 62 8.76 -7.43 18.18
N SER A 63 7.47 -7.56 17.86
CA SER A 63 6.75 -8.84 17.86
C SER A 63 6.90 -9.61 16.54
N TRP A 64 7.58 -9.04 15.54
CA TRP A 64 7.92 -9.72 14.30
C TRP A 64 9.14 -10.60 14.53
N SER A 65 8.94 -11.91 14.63
CA SER A 65 10.00 -12.93 14.75
C SER A 65 10.06 -13.80 13.51
#